data_AF-A0A7W0VPN6-F1
#
_entry.id   AF-A0A7W0VPN6-F1
#
_cell.length_a   1.000
_cell.length_b   1.000
_cell.length_c   1.000
_cell.angle_alpha   90.00
_cell.angle_beta   90.00
_cell.angle_gamma   90.00
#
_symmetry.space_group_name_H-M   'P 1'
#
loop_
_entity.id
_entity.type
_entity.pdbx_description
1 polymer ?
#
loop_
_entity_poly.entity_id
_entity_poly.type
_entity_poly.pdbx_seq_one_letter_code
_entity_poly.pdbx_strand_id
1 'polypeptide(L)'
;MTKLVLAAVLCAMGCSSKGEPAAGAGAEMIRPTVTDPLGFCDRARMVMMGRRKCFPEDTSMKMAIESVDELVKDAPADPEARRRIAVTCAVTLQGMMRAEQPKNCPLDVTDGERAELSTFLTAWYGQRTAAPSTGHAAADAALVKLAGQRDAACACKDLACARKAGTELDAALPSDAPVAARDAAAKMVDEVSRCKQQLTNAPPR
;
A
#
# COMPACT_ATOMS: atom_id res chain seq x y z
N MET A 1 -38.38 -49.29 10.54
CA MET A 1 -37.52 -49.92 9.52
C MET A 1 -36.12 -50.02 10.10
N THR A 2 -35.71 -51.19 10.60
CA THR A 2 -34.98 -52.24 9.85
C THR A 2 -33.45 -52.06 9.98
N LYS A 3 -32.84 -53.03 10.69
CA LYS A 3 -31.47 -53.57 10.56
C LYS A 3 -30.30 -52.76 11.15
N LEU A 4 -29.57 -53.32 12.12
CA LEU A 4 -28.48 -54.32 11.99
C LEU A 4 -27.28 -53.69 11.26
N VAL A 5 -26.01 -53.89 11.62
CA VAL A 5 -25.24 -54.51 12.70
C VAL A 5 -23.79 -54.44 12.20
N LEU A 6 -22.82 -54.41 13.12
CA LEU A 6 -21.40 -54.79 13.04
C LEU A 6 -20.70 -54.89 11.67
N ALA A 7 -19.45 -54.41 11.66
CA ALA A 7 -18.21 -55.21 11.50
C ALA A 7 -17.11 -54.29 10.93
N ALA A 8 -15.95 -54.15 11.59
CA ALA A 8 -14.75 -54.98 11.42
C ALA A 8 -14.11 -54.82 10.02
N VAL A 9 -12.81 -54.88 9.75
CA VAL A 9 -11.55 -55.07 10.48
C VAL A 9 -10.48 -54.85 9.39
N LEU A 10 -9.35 -54.27 9.78
CA LEU A 10 -7.97 -54.39 9.26
C LEU A 10 -7.61 -54.75 7.79
N CYS A 11 -6.39 -54.27 7.45
CA CYS A 11 -5.41 -54.81 6.46
C CYS A 11 -5.69 -54.46 4.99
N ALA A 12 -4.71 -54.27 4.11
CA ALA A 12 -3.25 -54.16 4.18
C ALA A 12 -2.77 -53.68 2.79
N MET A 13 -1.58 -53.09 2.75
CA MET A 13 -0.58 -53.08 1.68
C MET A 13 -0.98 -53.34 0.21
N GLY A 14 -0.68 -52.35 -0.62
CA GLY A 14 0.14 -52.55 -1.83
C GLY A 14 -0.58 -52.95 -3.12
N CYS A 15 -0.81 -51.97 -4.01
CA CYS A 15 -0.79 -52.23 -5.43
C CYS A 15 -0.22 -51.00 -6.17
N SER A 16 0.95 -51.20 -6.79
CA SER A 16 1.61 -50.26 -7.68
C SER A 16 0.69 -49.86 -8.84
N SER A 17 0.64 -48.56 -9.13
CA SER A 17 0.23 -48.05 -10.44
C SER A 17 1.19 -46.92 -10.80
N LYS A 18 2.00 -47.16 -11.84
CA LYS A 18 2.69 -46.11 -12.58
C LYS A 18 1.64 -45.10 -13.02
N GLY A 19 1.76 -43.85 -12.54
CA GLY A 19 1.02 -42.69 -12.99
C GLY A 19 1.98 -41.52 -13.08
N GLU A 20 1.95 -40.84 -14.21
CA GLU A 20 2.85 -39.82 -14.74
C GLU A 20 3.37 -38.75 -13.76
N PRO A 21 4.54 -38.12 -14.03
CA PRO A 21 4.94 -36.92 -13.31
C PRO A 21 3.98 -35.78 -13.67
N ALA A 22 3.04 -35.51 -12.77
CA ALA A 22 2.20 -34.34 -12.88
C ALA A 22 3.08 -33.08 -12.83
N ALA A 23 2.82 -32.23 -13.83
CA ALA A 23 3.41 -30.93 -14.12
C ALA A 23 3.97 -30.19 -12.90
N GLY A 24 5.16 -29.61 -13.12
CA GLY A 24 5.94 -28.89 -12.12
C GLY A 24 5.09 -28.08 -11.16
N ALA A 25 5.19 -28.43 -9.89
CA ALA A 25 4.88 -27.54 -8.79
C ALA A 25 5.53 -26.20 -9.10
N GLY A 26 4.71 -25.21 -9.49
CA GLY A 26 5.14 -23.82 -9.43
C GLY A 26 5.62 -23.63 -8.01
N ALA A 27 6.91 -23.36 -7.84
CA ALA A 27 7.50 -23.15 -6.52
C ALA A 27 6.57 -22.22 -5.74
N GLU A 28 6.06 -22.69 -4.60
CA GLU A 28 5.25 -21.90 -3.70
C GLU A 28 6.08 -20.65 -3.38
N MET A 29 5.73 -19.51 -3.99
CA MET A 29 6.47 -18.28 -3.78
C MET A 29 6.31 -17.95 -2.30
N ILE A 30 7.42 -17.92 -1.57
CA ILE A 30 7.43 -17.55 -0.15
C ILE A 30 6.84 -16.14 -0.07
N ARG A 31 5.62 -16.02 0.49
CA ARG A 31 4.91 -14.75 0.60
C ARG A 31 5.49 -13.93 1.75
N PRO A 32 6.04 -12.73 1.51
CA PRO A 32 6.57 -11.87 2.56
C PRO A 32 5.48 -11.50 3.56
N THR A 33 5.80 -11.70 4.83
CA THR A 33 5.00 -11.17 5.94
C THR A 33 5.22 -9.67 6.03
N VAL A 34 4.16 -8.90 6.27
CA VAL A 34 4.24 -7.44 6.44
C VAL A 34 4.49 -7.02 7.88
N THR A 35 5.13 -7.89 8.66
CA THR A 35 5.56 -7.60 10.04
C THR A 35 6.56 -6.45 10.09
N ASP A 36 7.35 -6.29 9.02
CA ASP A 36 8.07 -5.05 8.69
C ASP A 36 7.27 -4.31 7.61
N PRO A 37 7.02 -2.98 7.74
CA PRO A 37 6.42 -2.18 6.69
C PRO A 37 7.08 -2.35 5.30
N LEU A 38 8.40 -2.60 5.25
CA LEU A 38 9.09 -2.87 3.99
C LEU A 38 8.66 -4.17 3.28
N GLY A 39 7.91 -5.04 3.95
CA GLY A 39 7.33 -6.23 3.31
C GLY A 39 6.38 -5.91 2.14
N PHE A 40 5.84 -4.69 2.06
CA PHE A 40 5.13 -4.23 0.85
C PHE A 40 6.05 -4.04 -0.36
N CYS A 41 7.32 -3.69 -0.13
CA CYS A 41 8.34 -3.61 -1.18
C CYS A 41 8.71 -5.01 -1.68
N ASP A 42 8.87 -5.98 -0.78
CA ASP A 42 9.13 -7.37 -1.17
C ASP A 42 7.97 -7.95 -1.99
N ARG A 43 6.72 -7.69 -1.58
CA ARG A 43 5.53 -8.09 -2.35
C ARG A 43 5.48 -7.43 -3.72
N ALA A 44 5.72 -6.12 -3.80
CA ALA A 44 5.79 -5.41 -5.07
C ALA A 44 6.87 -6.01 -5.98
N ARG A 45 8.05 -6.30 -5.44
CA ARG A 45 9.15 -6.94 -6.16
C ARG A 45 8.78 -8.31 -6.69
N MET A 46 8.17 -9.19 -5.88
CA MET A 46 7.74 -10.51 -6.34
C MET A 46 6.74 -10.43 -7.50
N VAL A 47 5.76 -9.52 -7.40
CA VAL A 47 4.79 -9.29 -8.46
C VAL A 47 5.47 -8.78 -9.74
N MET A 48 6.40 -7.83 -9.63
CA MET A 48 7.19 -7.34 -10.76
C MET A 48 8.06 -8.45 -11.38
N MET A 49 8.68 -9.31 -10.57
CA MET A 49 9.45 -10.46 -11.07
C MET A 49 8.56 -11.47 -11.80
N GLY A 50 7.36 -11.75 -11.28
CA GLY A 50 6.37 -12.57 -11.95
C GLY A 50 5.99 -12.00 -13.32
N ARG A 51 5.72 -10.69 -13.37
CA ARG A 51 5.37 -9.99 -14.62
C ARG A 51 6.52 -9.98 -15.63
N ARG A 52 7.75 -9.77 -15.18
CA ARG A 52 8.95 -9.84 -16.03
C ARG A 52 9.15 -11.22 -16.66
N LYS A 53 8.77 -12.31 -15.98
CA LYS A 53 8.83 -13.66 -16.58
C LYS A 53 7.88 -13.80 -17.78
N CYS A 54 6.75 -13.08 -17.77
CA CYS A 54 5.80 -13.09 -18.86
C CYS A 54 6.17 -12.15 -20.01
N PHE A 55 6.86 -11.04 -19.70
CA PHE A 55 7.28 -9.99 -20.64
C PHE A 55 8.78 -9.72 -20.49
N PRO A 56 9.65 -10.68 -20.85
CA PRO A 56 11.10 -10.56 -20.63
C PRO A 56 11.75 -9.42 -21.44
N GLU A 57 11.14 -9.03 -22.56
CA GLU A 57 11.54 -7.92 -23.41
C GLU A 57 11.22 -6.53 -22.81
N ASP A 58 10.31 -6.47 -21.84
CA ASP A 58 9.96 -5.23 -21.16
C ASP A 58 11.02 -4.88 -20.10
N THR A 59 11.93 -3.99 -20.47
CA THR A 59 12.99 -3.51 -19.58
C THR A 59 12.48 -2.62 -18.46
N SER A 60 11.26 -2.07 -18.55
CA SER A 60 10.69 -1.21 -17.52
C SER A 60 10.48 -1.96 -16.21
N MET A 61 10.10 -3.25 -16.28
CA MET A 61 9.96 -4.10 -15.09
C MET A 61 11.30 -4.39 -14.43
N LYS A 62 12.37 -4.57 -15.22
CA LYS A 62 13.72 -4.73 -14.67
C LYS A 62 14.16 -3.47 -13.92
N MET A 63 14.00 -2.30 -14.53
CA MET A 63 14.35 -1.02 -13.87
C MET A 63 13.51 -0.79 -12.61
N ALA A 64 12.22 -1.11 -12.64
CA ALA A 64 11.35 -0.99 -11.46
C ALA A 64 11.81 -1.91 -10.31
N ILE A 65 12.22 -3.14 -10.61
CA ILE A 65 12.80 -4.06 -9.61
C ILE A 65 14.08 -3.48 -9.00
N GLU A 66 14.99 -2.98 -9.85
CA GLU A 66 16.25 -2.37 -9.40
C GLU A 66 16.00 -1.14 -8.52
N SER A 67 15.04 -0.29 -8.90
CA SER A 67 14.64 0.86 -8.08
C SER A 67 14.04 0.47 -6.72
N VAL A 68 13.24 -0.59 -6.65
CA VAL A 68 12.72 -1.09 -5.37
C VAL A 68 13.85 -1.64 -4.50
N ASP A 69 14.81 -2.34 -5.09
CA ASP A 69 15.98 -2.87 -4.37
C ASP A 69 16.85 -1.76 -3.78
N GLU A 70 17.10 -0.70 -4.55
CA GLU A 70 17.82 0.49 -4.08
C GLU A 70 17.07 1.19 -2.93
N LEU A 71 15.75 1.38 -3.08
CA LEU A 71 14.91 1.98 -2.03
C LEU A 71 14.94 1.18 -0.72
N VAL A 72 14.92 -0.14 -0.78
CA VAL A 72 14.96 -1.01 0.40
C VAL A 72 16.37 -1.04 1.01
N LYS A 73 17.41 -1.10 0.18
CA LYS A 73 18.81 -1.13 0.61
C LYS A 73 19.21 0.16 1.34
N ASP A 74 18.78 1.30 0.81
CA ASP A 74 19.10 2.62 1.36
C ASP A 74 18.01 3.10 2.35
N ALA A 75 17.11 2.20 2.77
CA ALA A 75 16.04 2.54 3.71
C ALA A 75 16.63 2.98 5.05
N PRO A 76 16.32 4.20 5.53
CA PRO A 76 16.81 4.70 6.81
C PRO A 76 16.30 3.84 7.97
N ALA A 77 16.98 3.91 9.11
CA ALA A 77 16.53 3.25 10.33
C ALA A 77 15.31 3.95 10.96
N ASP A 78 15.07 5.22 10.62
CA ASP A 78 13.95 6.01 11.12
C ASP A 78 12.59 5.37 10.72
N PRO A 79 11.71 5.06 11.69
CA PRO A 79 10.43 4.40 11.42
C PRO A 79 9.50 5.18 10.48
N GLU A 80 9.49 6.53 10.56
CA GLU A 80 8.62 7.35 9.70
C GLU A 80 9.09 7.29 8.25
N ALA A 81 10.40 7.43 8.02
CA ALA A 81 10.98 7.35 6.69
C ALA A 81 10.85 5.95 6.08
N ARG A 82 11.04 4.87 6.86
CA ARG A 82 10.73 3.49 6.42
C ARG A 82 9.28 3.34 6.00
N ARG A 83 8.36 3.92 6.77
CA ARG A 83 6.93 3.87 6.47
C ARG A 83 6.60 4.61 5.16
N ARG A 84 7.29 5.73 4.86
CA ARG A 84 7.14 6.42 3.57
C ARG A 84 7.59 5.53 2.39
N ILE A 85 8.68 4.80 2.54
CA ILE A 85 9.13 3.82 1.53
C ILE A 85 8.09 2.71 1.34
N ALA A 86 7.61 2.13 2.44
CA ALA A 86 6.56 1.12 2.42
C ALA A 86 5.31 1.59 1.66
N VAL A 87 4.90 2.84 1.86
CA VAL A 87 3.79 3.47 1.13
C VAL A 87 4.07 3.56 -0.36
N THR A 88 5.26 4.00 -0.77
CA THR A 88 5.63 4.05 -2.19
C THR A 88 5.49 2.68 -2.85
N CYS A 89 5.98 1.63 -2.19
CA CYS A 89 5.85 0.25 -2.66
C CYS A 89 4.38 -0.21 -2.69
N ALA A 90 3.61 0.11 -1.65
CA ALA A 90 2.19 -0.22 -1.54
C ALA A 90 1.34 0.44 -2.64
N VAL A 91 1.57 1.73 -2.91
CA VAL A 91 0.94 2.46 -4.01
C VAL A 91 1.30 1.84 -5.36
N THR A 92 2.56 1.47 -5.56
CA THR A 92 3.02 0.80 -6.79
C THR A 92 2.34 -0.55 -6.99
N LEU A 93 2.25 -1.37 -5.93
CA LEU A 93 1.53 -2.65 -5.95
C LEU A 93 0.04 -2.46 -6.24
N GLN A 94 -0.60 -1.46 -5.63
CA GLN A 94 -1.99 -1.10 -5.92
C GLN A 94 -2.19 -0.72 -7.39
N GLY A 95 -1.28 0.10 -7.95
CA GLY A 95 -1.30 0.47 -9.36
C GLY A 95 -1.17 -0.73 -10.29
N MET A 96 -0.24 -1.64 -10.00
CA MET A 96 -0.09 -2.88 -10.77
C MET A 96 -1.36 -3.72 -10.75
N MET A 97 -2.00 -3.90 -9.59
CA MET A 97 -3.25 -4.66 -9.46
C MET A 97 -4.43 -4.06 -10.22
N ARG A 98 -4.42 -2.75 -10.47
CA ARG A 98 -5.47 -2.04 -11.22
C ARG A 98 -5.23 -2.03 -12.72
N ALA A 99 -3.97 -2.14 -13.15
CA ALA A 99 -3.66 -2.21 -14.56
C ALA A 99 -4.37 -3.41 -15.21
N GLU A 100 -4.72 -3.29 -16.49
CA GLU A 100 -5.25 -4.43 -17.23
C GLU A 100 -4.21 -5.56 -17.24
N GLN A 101 -4.65 -6.77 -16.87
CA GLN A 101 -3.79 -7.93 -16.79
C GLN A 101 -3.95 -8.79 -18.03
N PRO A 102 -2.85 -9.05 -18.77
CA PRO A 102 -2.87 -10.00 -19.87
C PRO A 102 -3.34 -11.36 -19.38
N LYS A 103 -4.27 -12.00 -20.12
CA LYS A 103 -4.86 -13.30 -19.72
C LYS A 103 -3.81 -14.40 -19.50
N ASN A 104 -2.68 -14.31 -20.19
CA ASN A 104 -1.56 -15.24 -20.10
C ASN A 104 -0.55 -14.90 -18.97
N CYS A 105 -0.78 -13.82 -18.23
CA CYS A 105 0.07 -13.39 -17.13
C CYS A 105 -0.75 -12.77 -15.98
N PRO A 106 -1.52 -13.58 -15.24
CA PRO A 106 -2.25 -13.09 -14.09
C PRO A 106 -1.27 -12.65 -12.99
N LEU A 107 -1.64 -11.61 -12.24
CA LEU A 107 -0.91 -11.23 -11.03
C LEU A 107 -1.17 -12.25 -9.93
N ASP A 108 -0.10 -12.81 -9.38
CA ASP A 108 -0.18 -13.63 -8.17
C ASP A 108 -0.32 -12.73 -6.94
N VAL A 109 -1.56 -12.24 -6.71
CA VAL A 109 -1.96 -11.53 -5.50
C VAL A 109 -3.31 -12.04 -5.02
N THR A 110 -3.31 -12.56 -3.79
CA THR A 110 -4.48 -13.13 -3.09
C THR A 110 -5.42 -12.04 -2.57
N ASP A 111 -6.66 -12.43 -2.26
CA ASP A 111 -7.64 -11.53 -1.64
C ASP A 111 -7.19 -11.03 -0.25
N GLY A 112 -6.48 -11.87 0.51
CA GLY A 112 -5.89 -11.48 1.80
C GLY A 112 -4.86 -10.36 1.64
N GLU A 113 -3.94 -10.48 0.68
CA GLU A 113 -2.94 -9.44 0.40
C GLU A 113 -3.58 -8.14 -0.12
N ARG A 114 -4.65 -8.26 -0.92
CA ARG A 114 -5.44 -7.10 -1.35
C ARG A 114 -6.07 -6.38 -0.16
N ALA A 115 -6.65 -7.13 0.78
CA ALA A 115 -7.27 -6.59 1.99
C ALA A 115 -6.23 -5.93 2.91
N GLU A 116 -5.07 -6.57 3.12
CA GLU A 116 -3.97 -6.01 3.90
C GLU A 116 -3.43 -4.71 3.28
N LEU A 117 -3.22 -4.69 1.96
CA LEU A 117 -2.77 -3.49 1.25
C LEU A 117 -3.80 -2.36 1.36
N SER A 118 -5.07 -2.68 1.15
CA SER A 118 -6.18 -1.71 1.26
C SER A 118 -6.25 -1.11 2.67
N THR A 119 -6.11 -1.95 3.70
CA THR A 119 -6.11 -1.53 5.10
C THR A 119 -4.93 -0.59 5.39
N PHE A 120 -3.73 -0.96 4.96
CA PHE A 120 -2.52 -0.16 5.14
C PHE A 120 -2.62 1.22 4.47
N LEU A 121 -3.03 1.25 3.19
CA LEU A 121 -3.16 2.50 2.44
C LEU A 121 -4.30 3.37 3.00
N THR A 122 -5.42 2.77 3.42
CA THR A 122 -6.52 3.50 4.08
C THR A 122 -6.05 4.13 5.38
N ALA A 123 -5.31 3.38 6.21
CA ALA A 123 -4.73 3.90 7.45
C ALA A 123 -3.75 5.05 7.16
N TRP A 124 -2.86 4.89 6.18
CA TRP A 124 -1.91 5.94 5.77
C TRP A 124 -2.60 7.21 5.29
N TYR A 125 -3.56 7.08 4.36
CA TYR A 125 -4.31 8.21 3.83
C TYR A 125 -5.25 8.83 4.86
N GLY A 126 -5.66 8.10 5.89
CA GLY A 126 -6.50 8.58 6.99
C GLY A 126 -5.76 9.31 8.12
N GLN A 127 -4.42 9.25 8.16
CA GLN A 127 -3.65 9.91 9.23
C GLN A 127 -3.71 11.43 9.14
N ARG A 128 -4.03 12.07 10.27
CA ARG A 128 -4.16 13.52 10.41
C ARG A 128 -3.34 14.03 11.59
N THR A 129 -2.63 15.13 11.39
CA THR A 129 -1.91 15.87 12.42
C THR A 129 -2.90 16.77 13.16
N ALA A 130 -3.09 16.61 14.46
CA ALA A 130 -3.89 17.57 15.22
C ALA A 130 -3.25 18.96 15.15
N ALA A 131 -4.05 20.04 15.11
CA ALA A 131 -3.52 21.39 15.24
C ALA A 131 -3.02 21.58 16.69
N PRO A 132 -1.70 21.69 16.93
CA PRO A 132 -1.20 21.89 18.29
C PRO A 132 -1.52 23.30 18.76
N SER A 133 -1.72 23.48 20.07
CA SER A 133 -1.56 24.80 20.67
C SER A 133 -0.08 25.01 20.99
N THR A 134 0.46 26.12 20.49
CA THR A 134 1.88 26.47 20.65
C THR A 134 2.09 27.63 21.61
N GLY A 135 1.00 28.18 22.16
CA GLY A 135 1.02 29.41 22.96
C GLY A 135 1.16 30.68 22.13
N HIS A 136 1.30 30.56 20.80
CA HIS A 136 1.40 31.68 19.87
C HIS A 136 0.07 31.85 19.12
N ALA A 137 -0.80 32.75 19.62
CA ALA A 137 -2.19 32.85 19.18
C ALA A 137 -2.38 32.98 17.65
N ALA A 138 -1.55 33.78 16.99
CA ALA A 138 -1.61 33.93 15.53
C ALA A 138 -1.20 32.66 14.77
N ALA A 139 -0.23 31.90 15.30
CA ALA A 139 0.20 30.64 14.69
C ALA A 139 -0.86 29.55 14.95
N ASP A 140 -1.42 29.49 16.16
CA ASP A 140 -2.48 28.54 16.52
C ASP A 140 -3.74 28.77 15.64
N ALA A 141 -4.14 30.03 15.43
CA ALA A 141 -5.24 30.35 14.53
C ALA A 141 -4.97 29.94 13.07
N ALA A 142 -3.75 30.15 12.58
CA ALA A 142 -3.33 29.71 11.25
C ALA A 142 -3.34 28.18 11.11
N LEU A 143 -2.90 27.45 12.14
CA LEU A 143 -2.93 25.98 12.17
C LEU A 143 -4.34 25.41 12.19
N VAL A 144 -5.27 26.04 12.91
CA VAL A 144 -6.69 25.65 12.90
C VAL A 144 -7.29 25.83 11.51
N LYS A 145 -7.02 26.96 10.85
CA LYS A 145 -7.46 27.20 9.47
C LYS A 145 -6.89 26.16 8.51
N LEU A 146 -5.59 25.88 8.62
CA LEU A 146 -4.89 24.90 7.81
C LEU A 146 -5.44 23.48 8.00
N ALA A 147 -5.73 23.08 9.24
CA ALA A 147 -6.35 21.80 9.55
C ALA A 147 -7.74 21.67 8.90
N GLY A 148 -8.56 22.73 8.96
CA GLY A 148 -9.87 22.75 8.31
C GLY A 148 -9.79 22.59 6.78
N GLN A 149 -8.81 23.23 6.14
CA GLN A 149 -8.58 23.10 4.69
C GLN A 149 -8.10 21.70 4.31
N ARG A 150 -7.20 21.12 5.11
CA ARG A 150 -6.80 19.73 4.95
C ARG A 150 -8.01 18.81 5.06
N ASP A 151 -8.83 18.97 6.09
CA ASP A 151 -9.99 18.10 6.29
C ASP A 151 -11.00 18.22 5.16
N ALA A 152 -11.22 19.44 4.64
CA ALA A 152 -12.04 19.68 3.45
C ALA A 152 -11.46 18.97 2.20
N ALA A 153 -10.16 19.08 1.96
CA ALA A 153 -9.50 18.40 0.84
C ALA A 153 -9.57 16.87 0.96
N CYS A 154 -9.46 16.35 2.18
CA CYS A 154 -9.52 14.92 2.48
C CYS A 154 -10.95 14.35 2.49
N ALA A 155 -11.98 15.18 2.63
CA ALA A 155 -13.37 14.79 2.49
C ALA A 155 -13.84 14.71 1.02
N CYS A 156 -13.04 15.24 0.09
CA CYS A 156 -13.37 15.22 -1.33
C CYS A 156 -13.43 13.81 -1.91
N LYS A 157 -14.34 13.63 -2.87
CA LYS A 157 -14.56 12.35 -3.58
C LYS A 157 -13.97 12.34 -5.00
N ASP A 158 -13.47 13.48 -5.46
CA ASP A 158 -12.87 13.67 -6.78
C ASP A 158 -11.75 14.72 -6.73
N LEU A 159 -10.90 14.71 -7.76
CA LEU A 159 -9.75 15.61 -7.86
C LEU A 159 -10.14 17.09 -8.04
N ALA A 160 -11.31 17.38 -8.61
CA ALA A 160 -11.74 18.77 -8.82
C ALA A 160 -12.05 19.45 -7.47
N CYS A 161 -12.80 18.77 -6.61
CA CYS A 161 -13.04 19.16 -5.22
C CYS A 161 -11.72 19.32 -4.47
N ALA A 162 -10.83 18.32 -4.54
CA ALA A 162 -9.59 18.36 -3.77
C ALA A 162 -8.63 19.47 -4.23
N ARG A 163 -8.63 19.81 -5.53
CA ARG A 163 -7.88 20.96 -6.06
C ARG A 163 -8.45 22.27 -5.53
N LYS A 164 -9.77 22.45 -5.56
CA LYS A 164 -10.45 23.66 -5.05
C LYS A 164 -10.22 23.85 -3.54
N ALA A 165 -10.33 22.78 -2.75
CA ALA A 165 -10.03 22.84 -1.32
C ALA A 165 -8.55 23.14 -1.05
N GLY A 166 -7.65 22.66 -1.91
CA GLY A 166 -6.21 22.85 -1.77
C GLY A 166 -5.66 24.19 -2.29
N THR A 167 -6.40 24.96 -3.09
CA THR A 167 -5.97 26.31 -3.49
C THR A 167 -6.05 27.32 -2.34
N GLU A 168 -6.75 26.97 -1.26
CA GLU A 168 -6.88 27.84 -0.10
C GLU A 168 -5.75 27.66 0.92
N LEU A 169 -4.79 26.76 0.67
CA LEU A 169 -3.66 26.38 1.55
C LEU A 169 -2.60 27.48 1.78
N ASP A 170 -3.01 28.75 1.79
CA ASP A 170 -2.20 29.93 2.11
C ASP A 170 -2.54 30.45 3.51
N ALA A 171 -2.49 29.59 4.52
CA ALA A 171 -2.34 30.06 5.90
C ALA A 171 -0.85 30.35 6.15
N ALA A 172 -0.38 31.51 5.69
CA ALA A 172 0.98 31.95 5.99
C ALA A 172 1.15 31.98 7.52
N LEU A 173 2.05 31.14 8.03
CA LEU A 173 2.47 31.24 9.42
C LEU A 173 3.19 32.58 9.62
N PRO A 174 2.99 33.25 10.76
CA PRO A 174 3.75 34.45 11.06
C PRO A 174 5.25 34.12 11.14
N SER A 175 6.12 35.08 10.81
CA SER A 175 7.57 34.83 10.68
C SER A 175 8.24 34.42 12.00
N ASP A 176 7.63 34.77 13.13
CA ASP A 176 8.02 34.40 14.50
C ASP A 176 7.35 33.11 15.00
N ALA A 177 6.62 32.38 14.14
CA ALA A 177 5.96 31.14 14.52
C ALA A 177 6.96 30.11 15.11
N PRO A 178 6.62 29.45 16.23
CA PRO A 178 7.44 28.40 16.82
C PRO A 178 7.77 27.27 15.82
N VAL A 179 8.91 26.59 16.02
CA VAL A 179 9.30 25.43 15.19
C VAL A 179 8.18 24.38 15.14
N ALA A 180 7.56 24.08 16.28
CA ALA A 180 6.44 23.13 16.36
C ALA A 180 5.25 23.53 15.46
N ALA A 181 4.96 24.83 15.31
CA ALA A 181 3.91 25.30 14.41
C ALA A 181 4.30 25.06 12.95
N ARG A 182 5.55 25.36 12.58
CA ARG A 182 6.06 25.14 11.22
C ARG A 182 6.07 23.67 10.84
N ASP A 183 6.51 22.80 11.75
CA ASP A 183 6.51 21.35 11.54
C ASP A 183 5.09 20.79 11.39
N ALA A 184 4.15 21.24 12.22
CA ALA A 184 2.75 20.85 12.11
C ALA A 184 2.14 21.31 10.78
N ALA A 185 2.43 22.54 10.36
CA ALA A 185 1.94 23.06 9.08
C ALA A 185 2.49 22.26 7.89
N ALA A 186 3.79 21.95 7.89
CA ALA A 186 4.40 21.11 6.86
C ALA A 186 3.73 19.73 6.77
N LYS A 187 3.44 19.09 7.92
CA LYS A 187 2.73 17.82 7.97
C LYS A 187 1.30 17.91 7.43
N MET A 188 0.57 18.99 7.73
CA MET A 188 -0.78 19.19 7.20
C MET A 188 -0.79 19.41 5.68
N VAL A 189 0.21 20.10 5.12
CA VAL A 189 0.38 20.25 3.66
C VAL A 189 0.70 18.90 3.00
N ASP A 190 1.58 18.09 3.60
CA ASP A 190 1.84 16.71 3.17
C ASP A 190 0.54 15.88 3.19
N GLU A 191 -0.26 15.99 4.26
CA GLU A 191 -1.56 15.32 4.39
C GLU A 191 -2.54 15.67 3.27
N VAL A 192 -2.63 16.94 2.86
CA VAL A 192 -3.46 17.31 1.69
C VAL A 192 -2.96 16.61 0.44
N SER A 193 -1.65 16.61 0.23
CA SER A 193 -1.04 15.96 -0.94
C SER A 193 -1.33 14.46 -0.96
N ARG A 194 -1.28 13.80 0.20
CA ARG A 194 -1.67 12.39 0.38
C ARG A 194 -3.15 12.17 0.04
N CYS A 195 -4.05 13.03 0.51
CA CYS A 195 -5.48 12.92 0.19
C CYS A 195 -5.77 13.10 -1.30
N LYS A 196 -5.07 14.03 -1.98
CA LYS A 196 -5.14 14.16 -3.45
C LYS A 196 -4.61 12.90 -4.14
N GLN A 197 -3.50 12.34 -3.66
CA GLN A 197 -2.91 11.13 -4.22
C GLN A 197 -3.86 9.93 -4.12
N GLN A 198 -4.58 9.79 -3.01
CA GLN A 198 -5.60 8.76 -2.84
C GLN A 198 -6.67 8.81 -3.95
N LEU A 199 -7.09 10.01 -4.35
CA LEU A 199 -8.10 10.21 -5.39
C LEU A 199 -7.57 9.88 -6.79
N THR A 200 -6.30 10.13 -7.07
CA THR A 200 -5.64 9.67 -8.31
C THR A 200 -5.50 8.14 -8.32
N ASN A 201 -5.24 7.55 -7.16
CA ASN A 201 -5.00 6.11 -7.01
C ASN A 201 -6.30 5.31 -6.78
N ALA A 202 -7.45 5.95 -6.65
CA ALA A 202 -8.74 5.29 -6.50
C ALA A 202 -9.21 4.65 -7.83
N PRO A 203 -9.92 3.50 -7.80
CA PRO A 203 -10.57 2.93 -8.98
C PRO A 203 -11.47 3.96 -9.68
N PRO A 204 -11.57 3.97 -11.03
CA PRO A 204 -12.68 4.66 -11.67
C PRO A 204 -13.99 4.09 -11.10
N ARG A 205 -14.89 4.99 -10.72
CA ARG A 205 -16.22 4.63 -10.21
C ARG A 205 -17.13 4.18 -11.34
#